data_AF-A0A961T9Q3-F1
#
_entry.id   AF-A0A961T9Q3-F1
#
_cell.length_a   1.000
_cell.length_b   1.000
_cell.length_c   1.000
_cell.angle_alpha   90.00
_cell.angle_beta   90.00
_cell.angle_gamma   90.00
#
_symmetry.space_group_name_H-M   'P 1'
#
loop_
_entity.id
_entity.type
_entity.pdbx_description
1 polymer ?
#
loop_
_entity_poly.entity_id
_entity_poly.type
_entity_poly.pdbx_seq_one_letter_code
_entity_poly.pdbx_strand_id
1 'polypeptide(L)'
;AYDHKHQLVSEADAAKGLNRMSIDICKAIFRKLATDGTVFTPNIFRTLKATYYRCALDMIEDYDNDAKMNGLFLDRHVEEQTVELFAENIIRAGQVFLENPRETPFIPNWSRVNAAAPELLEELKAAVAGDADEFCPLPFKVS
;
A
#
# COMPACT_ATOMS: atom_id res chain seq x y z
N ALA A 1 11.57 -20.24 -7.29
CA ALA A 1 10.54 -19.71 -6.38
C ALA A 1 10.92 -18.28 -6.06
N TYR A 2 10.09 -17.32 -6.45
CA TYR A 2 10.30 -15.91 -6.12
C TYR A 2 10.05 -15.75 -4.62
N ASP A 3 11.08 -15.32 -3.87
CA ASP A 3 10.97 -15.06 -2.44
C ASP A 3 10.13 -13.80 -2.24
N HIS A 4 8.82 -13.98 -2.06
CA HIS A 4 7.98 -12.91 -1.56
C HIS A 4 8.49 -12.57 -0.16
N LYS A 5 9.23 -11.47 -0.03
CA LYS A 5 9.61 -10.92 1.27
C LYS A 5 8.34 -10.51 2.01
N HIS A 6 7.74 -11.45 2.74
CA HIS A 6 6.61 -11.20 3.62
C HIS A 6 7.09 -10.26 4.73
N GLN A 7 6.56 -9.04 4.74
CA GLN A 7 6.77 -8.11 5.83
C GLN A 7 5.89 -8.53 7.01
N LEU A 8 6.45 -8.51 8.21
CA LEU A 8 5.68 -8.78 9.43
C LEU A 8 4.68 -7.66 9.68
N VAL A 9 3.51 -7.99 10.25
CA VAL A 9 2.48 -7.01 10.61
C VAL A 9 3.04 -5.92 11.52
N SER A 10 3.89 -6.30 12.49
CA SER A 10 4.50 -5.39 13.47
C SER A 10 3.45 -4.67 14.32
N GLU A 11 2.52 -5.43 14.90
CA GLU A 11 1.41 -4.91 15.74
C GLU A 11 1.89 -3.98 16.86
N ALA A 12 2.97 -4.36 17.55
CA ALA A 12 3.51 -3.60 18.68
C ALA A 12 4.35 -2.37 18.27
N ASP A 13 4.76 -2.26 17.00
CA ASP A 13 5.66 -1.20 16.54
C ASP A 13 5.18 -0.58 15.23
N ALA A 14 4.48 0.55 15.36
CA ALA A 14 3.96 1.31 14.23
C ALA A 14 5.02 1.97 13.35
N ALA A 15 6.31 1.91 13.71
CA ALA A 15 7.40 2.39 12.87
C ALA A 15 7.98 1.28 11.96
N LYS A 16 7.43 0.06 12.00
CA LYS A 16 7.94 -1.09 11.24
C LYS A 16 6.85 -1.84 10.49
N GLY A 17 7.29 -2.67 9.55
CA GLY A 17 6.47 -3.64 8.84
C GLY A 17 5.21 -3.07 8.19
N LEU A 18 4.18 -3.90 8.11
CA LEU A 18 2.91 -3.52 7.49
C LEU A 18 2.18 -2.43 8.28
N ASN A 19 2.37 -2.36 9.59
CA ASN A 19 1.83 -1.29 10.43
C ASN A 19 2.29 0.09 9.93
N ARG A 20 3.60 0.32 9.81
CA ARG A 20 4.13 1.57 9.23
C ARG A 20 3.64 1.79 7.79
N MET A 21 3.69 0.76 6.96
CA MET A 21 3.28 0.89 5.55
C MET A 21 1.83 1.35 5.42
N SER A 22 0.91 0.79 6.22
CA SER A 22 -0.50 1.18 6.20
C SER A 22 -0.70 2.66 6.60
N ILE A 23 0.05 3.17 7.58
CA ILE A 23 0.05 4.59 7.96
C ILE A 23 0.56 5.46 6.80
N ASP A 24 1.67 5.05 6.17
CA ASP A 24 2.26 5.79 5.05
C ASP A 24 1.33 5.83 3.83
N ILE A 25 0.65 4.72 3.52
CA ILE A 25 -0.36 4.62 2.46
C ILE A 25 -1.56 5.54 2.77
N CYS A 26 -2.11 5.48 3.98
CA CYS A 26 -3.23 6.35 4.38
C CYS A 26 -2.88 7.82 4.21
N LYS A 27 -1.70 8.25 4.72
CA LYS A 27 -1.22 9.63 4.54
C LYS A 27 -1.08 10.02 3.07
N ALA A 28 -0.57 9.11 2.22
CA ALA A 28 -0.44 9.38 0.78
C ALA A 28 -1.80 9.60 0.11
N ILE A 29 -2.79 8.76 0.42
CA ILE A 29 -4.16 8.88 -0.09
C ILE A 29 -4.79 10.20 0.37
N PHE A 30 -4.69 10.54 1.66
CA PHE A 30 -5.28 11.78 2.20
C PHE A 30 -4.67 13.02 1.55
N ARG A 31 -3.35 13.06 1.39
CA ARG A 31 -2.67 14.18 0.70
C ARG A 31 -3.08 14.30 -0.76
N LYS A 32 -3.21 13.16 -1.47
CA LYS A 32 -3.62 13.16 -2.87
C LYS A 32 -5.04 13.72 -3.01
N LEU A 33 -5.98 13.20 -2.23
CA LEU A 33 -7.37 13.66 -2.23
C LEU A 33 -7.49 15.13 -1.82
N ALA A 34 -6.70 15.60 -0.85
CA ALA A 34 -6.67 17.00 -0.45
C ALA A 34 -6.13 17.92 -1.55
N THR A 35 -5.10 17.48 -2.28
CA THR A 35 -4.57 18.19 -3.45
C THR A 35 -5.62 18.30 -4.56
N ASP A 36 -6.48 17.30 -4.68
CA ASP A 36 -7.60 17.27 -5.63
C ASP A 36 -8.85 18.03 -5.10
N GLY A 37 -8.76 18.69 -3.93
CA GLY A 37 -9.80 19.57 -3.39
C GLY A 37 -10.66 18.96 -2.27
N THR A 38 -10.38 17.74 -1.82
CA THR A 38 -11.13 17.09 -0.73
C THR A 38 -10.80 17.75 0.61
N VAL A 39 -11.83 18.18 1.34
CA VAL A 39 -11.67 18.74 2.69
C VAL A 39 -11.77 17.61 3.71
N PHE A 40 -10.73 17.42 4.51
CA PHE A 40 -10.72 16.47 5.61
C PHE A 40 -11.00 17.16 6.95
N THR A 41 -11.81 16.50 7.77
CA THR A 41 -12.12 16.90 9.15
C THR A 41 -11.93 15.69 10.06
N PRO A 42 -11.75 15.88 11.39
CA PRO A 42 -11.63 14.77 12.33
C PRO A 42 -12.77 13.73 12.23
N ASN A 43 -13.99 14.17 11.88
CA ASN A 43 -15.14 13.29 11.79
C ASN A 43 -15.11 12.38 10.56
N ILE A 44 -14.54 12.85 9.44
CA ILE A 44 -14.38 12.04 8.23
C ILE A 44 -13.53 10.80 8.52
N PHE A 45 -12.45 10.93 9.30
CA PHE A 45 -11.60 9.78 9.65
C PHE A 45 -12.32 8.74 10.51
N ARG A 46 -13.22 9.17 11.41
CA ARG A 46 -14.05 8.25 12.21
C ARG A 46 -15.01 7.46 11.33
N THR A 47 -15.69 8.14 10.42
CA THR A 47 -16.58 7.50 9.45
C THR A 47 -15.79 6.55 8.54
N LEU A 48 -14.64 7.00 8.03
CA LEU A 48 -13.79 6.19 7.16
C LEU A 48 -13.28 4.92 7.87
N LYS A 49 -12.85 5.03 9.14
CA LYS A 49 -12.48 3.86 9.95
C LYS A 49 -13.62 2.86 10.03
N ALA A 50 -14.84 3.31 10.37
CA ALA A 50 -15.99 2.44 10.50
C ALA A 50 -16.38 1.76 9.18
N THR A 51 -16.35 2.50 8.07
CA THR A 51 -16.64 1.96 6.73
C THR A 51 -15.57 0.95 6.31
N TYR A 52 -14.29 1.30 6.47
CA TYR A 52 -13.18 0.37 6.18
C TYR A 52 -13.31 -0.92 6.99
N TYR A 53 -13.51 -0.80 8.30
CA TYR A 53 -13.62 -1.95 9.19
C TYR A 53 -14.77 -2.87 8.78
N ARG A 54 -15.94 -2.32 8.46
CA ARG A 54 -17.08 -3.11 7.98
C ARG A 54 -16.76 -3.83 6.67
N CYS A 55 -16.29 -3.10 5.66
CA CYS A 55 -16.00 -3.70 4.35
C CYS A 55 -14.90 -4.77 4.44
N ALA A 56 -13.90 -4.56 5.30
CA ALA A 56 -12.81 -5.51 5.48
C ALA A 56 -13.28 -6.80 6.17
N LEU A 57 -14.18 -6.72 7.16
CA LEU A 57 -14.80 -7.90 7.77
C LEU A 57 -15.63 -8.70 6.75
N ASP A 58 -16.42 -8.02 5.92
CA ASP A 58 -17.18 -8.66 4.86
C ASP A 58 -16.24 -9.40 3.87
N MET A 59 -15.12 -8.77 3.50
CA MET A 59 -14.11 -9.40 2.65
C MET A 59 -13.44 -10.61 3.29
N ILE A 60 -13.14 -10.58 4.59
CA ILE A 60 -12.56 -11.74 5.30
C ILE A 60 -13.51 -12.94 5.20
N GLU A 61 -14.81 -12.72 5.31
CA GLU A 61 -15.80 -13.78 5.16
C GLU A 61 -15.81 -14.35 3.73
N ASP A 62 -15.81 -13.49 2.72
CA ASP A 62 -15.75 -13.90 1.32
C ASP A 62 -14.49 -14.75 1.03
N TYR A 63 -13.32 -14.30 1.50
CA TYR A 63 -12.05 -15.02 1.30
C TYR A 63 -11.95 -16.32 2.13
N ASP A 64 -12.54 -16.37 3.32
CA ASP A 64 -12.63 -17.61 4.11
C ASP A 64 -13.48 -18.66 3.37
N ASN A 65 -14.59 -18.23 2.76
CA ASN A 65 -15.44 -19.10 1.95
C ASN A 65 -14.71 -19.59 0.70
N ASP A 66 -14.00 -18.71 -0.03
CA ASP A 66 -13.21 -19.07 -1.20
C ASP A 66 -12.07 -20.03 -0.83
N ALA A 67 -11.35 -19.77 0.27
CA ALA A 67 -10.30 -20.66 0.76
C ALA A 67 -10.85 -22.07 1.04
N LYS A 68 -11.98 -22.18 1.74
CA LYS A 68 -12.65 -23.47 2.01
C LYS A 68 -13.05 -24.20 0.74
N MET A 69 -13.60 -23.50 -0.26
CA MET A 69 -13.98 -24.10 -1.54
C MET A 69 -12.77 -24.67 -2.29
N ASN A 70 -11.60 -24.05 -2.13
CA ASN A 70 -10.35 -24.49 -2.75
C ASN A 70 -9.53 -25.44 -1.86
N GLY A 71 -10.06 -25.88 -0.71
CA GLY A 71 -9.34 -26.76 0.23
C GLY A 71 -8.15 -26.09 0.95
N LEU A 72 -8.13 -24.75 0.98
CA LEU A 72 -7.15 -23.93 1.69
C LEU A 72 -7.69 -23.52 3.07
N PHE A 73 -6.79 -23.11 3.96
CA PHE A 73 -7.12 -22.61 5.29
C PHE A 73 -6.75 -21.13 5.41
N LEU A 74 -7.68 -20.33 5.94
CA LEU A 74 -7.48 -18.93 6.26
C LEU A 74 -7.70 -18.74 7.77
N ASP A 75 -6.71 -18.15 8.47
CA ASP A 75 -6.85 -17.81 9.88
C ASP A 75 -7.60 -16.48 10.04
N ARG A 76 -8.92 -16.57 10.16
CA ARG A 76 -9.78 -15.40 10.35
C ARG A 76 -9.42 -14.54 11.55
N HIS A 77 -8.93 -15.14 12.64
CA HIS A 77 -8.66 -14.37 13.85
C HIS A 77 -7.48 -13.41 13.62
N VAL A 78 -6.42 -13.92 12.99
CA VAL A 78 -5.25 -13.11 12.63
C VAL A 78 -5.61 -12.05 11.59
N GLU A 79 -6.46 -12.38 10.62
CA GLU A 79 -6.94 -11.40 9.63
C GLU A 79 -7.77 -10.29 10.29
N GLU A 80 -8.69 -10.63 11.19
CA GLU A 80 -9.51 -9.65 11.91
C GLU A 80 -8.65 -8.73 12.81
N GLN A 81 -7.65 -9.28 13.51
CA GLN A 81 -6.68 -8.48 14.27
C GLN A 81 -5.89 -7.51 13.38
N THR A 82 -5.50 -7.96 12.19
CA THR A 82 -4.78 -7.14 11.22
C THR A 82 -5.67 -6.01 10.69
N VAL A 83 -6.94 -6.29 10.42
CA VAL A 83 -7.94 -5.30 10.02
C VAL A 83 -8.18 -4.27 11.12
N GLU A 84 -8.28 -4.69 12.38
CA GLU A 84 -8.42 -3.76 13.52
C GLU A 84 -7.21 -2.82 13.62
N LEU A 85 -5.99 -3.35 13.50
CA LEU A 85 -4.77 -2.55 13.48
C LEU A 85 -4.79 -1.52 12.34
N PHE A 86 -5.12 -1.93 11.12
CA PHE A 86 -5.16 -1.03 9.97
C PHE A 86 -6.27 0.02 10.09
N ALA A 87 -7.41 -0.35 10.68
CA ALA A 87 -8.48 0.58 10.99
C ALA A 87 -8.03 1.68 11.99
N GLU A 88 -7.21 1.35 12.99
CA GLU A 88 -6.61 2.37 13.86
C GLU A 88 -5.59 3.25 13.14
N ASN A 89 -4.85 2.67 12.19
CA ASN A 89 -3.88 3.42 11.41
C ASN A 89 -4.50 4.49 10.51
N ILE A 90 -5.76 4.32 10.08
CA ILE A 90 -6.54 5.37 9.41
C ILE A 90 -6.67 6.61 10.31
N ILE A 91 -7.02 6.42 11.59
CA ILE A 91 -7.17 7.51 12.55
C ILE A 91 -5.83 8.19 12.82
N ARG A 92 -4.79 7.39 13.07
CA ARG A 92 -3.44 7.90 13.34
C ARG A 92 -2.90 8.71 12.15
N ALA A 93 -3.04 8.19 10.94
CA ALA A 93 -2.66 8.91 9.73
C ALA A 93 -3.46 10.21 9.55
N GLY A 94 -4.77 10.18 9.87
CA GLY A 94 -5.64 11.35 9.81
C GLY A 94 -5.23 12.45 10.79
N GLN A 95 -4.86 12.09 12.02
CA GLN A 95 -4.34 13.03 13.02
C GLN A 95 -3.04 13.69 12.53
N VAL A 96 -2.07 12.88 12.07
CA VAL A 96 -0.80 13.40 11.52
C VAL A 96 -1.05 14.33 10.34
N PHE A 97 -1.98 13.97 9.45
CA PHE A 97 -2.35 14.80 8.29
C PHE A 97 -2.94 16.16 8.72
N LEU A 98 -3.81 16.18 9.72
CA LEU A 98 -4.41 17.42 10.23
C LEU A 98 -3.40 18.30 10.97
N GLU A 99 -2.48 17.70 11.73
CA GLU A 99 -1.44 18.41 12.49
C GLU A 99 -0.36 19.00 11.57
N ASN A 100 -0.01 18.30 10.49
CA ASN A 100 1.04 18.71 9.56
C ASN A 100 0.57 18.69 8.09
N PRO A 101 -0.35 19.61 7.68
CA PRO A 101 -0.93 19.59 6.33
C PRO A 101 0.07 19.86 5.20
N ARG A 102 1.25 20.41 5.53
CA ARG A 102 2.29 20.83 4.58
C ARG A 102 3.42 19.82 4.39
N GLU A 103 3.33 18.65 5.02
CA GLU A 103 4.37 17.63 4.85
C GLU A 103 4.45 17.24 3.36
N THR A 104 5.62 17.45 2.75
CA THR A 104 5.84 17.23 1.33
C THR A 104 5.52 15.78 0.95
N PRO A 105 4.95 15.53 -0.24
CA PRO A 105 4.73 14.18 -0.74
C PRO A 105 6.03 13.36 -0.64
N PHE A 106 5.94 12.14 -0.14
CA PHE A 106 7.09 11.25 0.04
C PHE A 106 7.76 10.89 -1.29
N ILE A 107 7.02 11.01 -2.41
CA ILE A 107 7.51 10.77 -3.76
C ILE A 107 7.30 12.05 -4.59
N PRO A 108 8.36 12.65 -5.15
CA PRO A 108 8.22 13.76 -6.08
C PRO A 108 7.47 13.31 -7.33
N ASN A 109 6.63 14.17 -7.91
CA ASN A 109 5.98 13.83 -9.18
C ASN A 109 7.03 13.67 -10.31
N TRP A 110 6.74 12.82 -11.29
CA TRP A 110 7.66 12.53 -12.39
C TRP A 110 8.04 13.77 -13.22
N SER A 111 7.17 14.77 -13.29
CA SER A 111 7.48 16.05 -13.94
C SER A 111 8.63 16.77 -13.21
N ARG A 112 8.61 16.80 -11.87
CA ARG A 112 9.67 17.35 -11.04
C ARG A 112 10.95 16.53 -11.11
N VAL A 113 10.84 15.20 -11.14
CA VAL A 113 12.00 14.31 -11.33
C VAL A 113 12.65 14.59 -12.69
N ASN A 114 11.87 14.64 -13.76
CA ASN A 114 12.35 14.92 -15.11
C ASN A 114 12.95 16.34 -15.23
N ALA A 115 12.37 17.32 -14.55
CA ALA A 115 12.94 18.67 -14.51
C ALA A 115 14.28 18.73 -13.76
N ALA A 116 14.46 17.91 -12.72
CA ALA A 116 15.69 17.87 -11.92
C ALA A 116 16.78 16.97 -12.52
N ALA A 117 16.39 15.91 -13.24
CA ALA A 117 17.26 14.94 -13.89
C ALA A 117 16.70 14.58 -15.28
N PRO A 118 16.91 15.42 -16.30
CA PRO A 118 16.33 15.22 -17.64
C PRO A 118 16.79 13.94 -18.35
N GLU A 119 17.99 13.44 -18.04
CA GLU A 119 18.58 12.25 -18.67
C GLU A 119 18.13 10.93 -18.04
N LEU A 120 17.53 10.98 -16.84
CA LEU A 120 17.17 9.79 -16.06
C LEU A 120 16.29 8.80 -16.84
N LEU A 121 15.33 9.31 -17.63
CA LEU A 121 14.43 8.45 -18.40
C LEU A 121 15.16 7.69 -19.52
N GLU A 122 16.16 8.31 -20.13
CA GLU A 122 16.97 7.65 -21.17
C GLU A 122 17.93 6.64 -20.56
N GLU A 123 18.55 6.97 -19.42
CA GLU A 123 19.37 6.03 -18.65
C GLU A 123 18.56 4.79 -18.21
N LEU A 124 17.33 5.00 -17.72
CA LEU A 124 16.45 3.91 -17.31
C LEU A 124 16.08 3.01 -18.50
N LYS A 125 15.77 3.58 -19.66
CA LYS A 125 15.50 2.82 -20.88
C LYS A 125 16.70 2.00 -21.32
N ALA A 126 17.89 2.59 -21.32
CA ALA A 126 19.13 1.91 -21.68
C ALA A 126 19.42 0.74 -20.73
N ALA A 127 19.22 0.93 -19.43
CA ALA A 127 19.40 -0.13 -18.43
C ALA A 127 18.41 -1.29 -18.64
N VAL A 128 17.12 -1.00 -18.89
CA VAL A 128 16.10 -2.02 -19.15
C VAL A 128 16.39 -2.79 -20.46
N ALA A 129 16.85 -2.09 -21.50
CA ALA A 129 17.25 -2.74 -22.75
C ALA A 129 18.45 -3.68 -22.53
N GLY A 130 19.46 -3.24 -21.77
CA GLY A 130 20.60 -4.07 -21.41
C GLY A 130 20.22 -5.33 -20.61
N ASP A 131 19.32 -5.20 -19.63
CA ASP A 131 18.81 -6.34 -18.86
C ASP A 131 18.03 -7.34 -19.74
N ALA A 132 17.22 -6.84 -20.67
CA ALA A 132 16.49 -7.68 -21.62
C ALA A 132 17.42 -8.45 -22.58
N ASP A 133 18.52 -7.83 -23.01
CA ASP A 133 19.55 -8.47 -23.85
C ASP A 133 20.31 -9.55 -23.06
N GLU A 134 20.61 -9.31 -21.78
CA GLU A 134 21.33 -10.23 -20.90
C GLU A 134 20.48 -11.45 -20.48
N PHE A 135 19.18 -11.24 -20.23
CA PHE A 135 18.27 -12.27 -19.69
C PHE A 135 17.19 -12.72 -20.68
N CYS A 136 17.50 -12.68 -21.99
CA CYS A 136 16.59 -13.08 -23.07
C CYS A 136 15.80 -14.36 -22.72
N PRO A 137 14.45 -14.33 -22.72
CA PRO A 137 13.64 -15.45 -22.29
C PRO A 137 13.93 -16.67 -23.17
N LEU A 138 14.24 -17.80 -22.53
CA LEU A 138 14.47 -19.06 -23.24
C LEU A 138 13.25 -19.35 -24.12
N PRO A 139 13.45 -19.65 -25.42
CA PRO A 139 12.33 -20.01 -26.28
C PRO A 139 11.64 -21.22 -25.68
N PHE A 140 10.32 -21.14 -25.54
CA PHE A 140 9.50 -22.25 -25.10
C PHE A 140 9.68 -23.42 -26.09
N LYS A 141 10.48 -24.42 -25.71
CA LYS A 141 10.64 -25.64 -26.51
C LYS A 141 9.41 -26.51 -26.30
N VAL A 142 8.55 -26.56 -27.31
CA VAL A 142 7.52 -27.61 -27.41
C VAL A 142 8.24 -28.91 -27.72
N SER A 143 8.22 -29.86 -26.77
CA SER A 143 8.61 -31.26 -26.99
C SER A 143 7.45 -32.06 -27.57
#